data_AF-X1SZ53-F1
#
_entry.id   AF-X1SZ53-F1
#
_cell.length_a   1.000
_cell.length_b   1.000
_cell.length_c   1.000
_cell.angle_alpha   90.00
_cell.angle_beta   90.00
_cell.angle_gamma   90.00
#
_symmetry.space_group_name_H-M   'P 1'
#
loop_
_entity.id
_entity.type
_entity.pdbx_description
1 polymer ?
#
loop_
_entity_poly.entity_id
_entity_poly.type
_entity_poly.pdbx_seq_one_letter_code
_entity_poly.pdbx_strand_id
1 'polypeptide(L)'
;MAFRLPVNLGIGQQYTAASPGDVAALESYLPPNSRVLVGLAFAERYDGFEEDCELAEAALREQAGLSMWPELDRFIIPDPDGEPIAWVSYQSSPVWWTIILLILGGIFILPIIGVLPLWIIDLMFPGFMETITTIVTLVIVGGIMLFMPK
;
A
#
# COMPACT_ATOMS: atom_id res chain seq x y z
N MET A 1 -0.24 -10.37 -20.06
CA MET A 1 -0.46 -11.70 -19.44
C MET A 1 -0.97 -11.44 -18.03
N ALA A 2 -2.05 -12.08 -17.59
CA ALA A 2 -2.47 -11.99 -16.19
C ALA A 2 -1.40 -12.69 -15.33
N PHE A 3 -0.94 -12.04 -14.27
CA PHE A 3 -0.09 -12.68 -13.27
C PHE A 3 -0.84 -13.88 -12.71
N ARG A 4 -0.17 -15.03 -12.70
CA ARG A 4 -0.60 -16.22 -11.97
C ARG A 4 0.59 -16.62 -11.13
N LEU A 5 0.36 -16.87 -9.85
CA LEU A 5 1.36 -17.52 -9.02
C LEU A 5 1.88 -18.75 -9.78
N PRO A 6 3.20 -18.93 -9.89
CA PRO A 6 3.77 -20.12 -10.53
C PRO A 6 3.07 -21.38 -10.02
N VAL A 7 2.74 -22.34 -10.88
CA VAL A 7 1.92 -23.53 -10.50
C VAL A 7 2.60 -24.38 -9.41
N ASN A 8 3.91 -24.24 -9.29
CA ASN A 8 4.78 -24.81 -8.25
C ASN A 8 4.78 -24.02 -6.91
N LEU A 9 4.20 -22.82 -6.90
CA LEU A 9 3.76 -22.06 -5.73
C LEU A 9 2.26 -22.29 -5.53
N GLY A 10 1.83 -23.55 -5.57
CA GLY A 10 0.48 -23.90 -5.15
C GLY A 10 0.25 -23.34 -3.75
N ILE A 11 -0.88 -22.65 -3.54
CA ILE A 11 -1.42 -22.31 -2.22
C ILE A 11 -1.74 -23.64 -1.54
N GLY A 12 -0.70 -24.33 -1.06
CA GLY A 12 -0.72 -25.75 -0.73
C GLY A 12 -0.16 -26.03 0.65
N GLN A 13 0.41 -25.03 1.32
CA GLN A 13 0.68 -25.00 2.75
C GLN A 13 0.45 -23.57 3.26
N GLN A 14 -0.09 -23.45 4.47
CA GLN A 14 -0.34 -22.18 5.15
C GLN A 14 0.91 -21.29 5.02
N TYR A 15 0.81 -20.16 4.31
CA TYR A 15 1.87 -19.16 4.31
C TYR A 15 2.07 -18.73 5.76
N THR A 16 3.19 -19.15 6.37
CA THR A 16 3.53 -18.69 7.71
C THR A 16 3.76 -17.20 7.62
N ALA A 17 3.02 -16.42 8.41
CA ALA A 17 3.27 -14.99 8.54
C ALA A 17 4.73 -14.80 8.94
N ALA A 18 5.51 -14.22 8.04
CA ALA A 18 6.91 -13.90 8.26
C ALA A 18 7.02 -12.46 8.74
N SER A 19 7.84 -12.21 9.75
CA SER A 19 8.15 -10.84 10.12
C SER A 19 9.07 -10.20 9.06
N PRO A 20 9.08 -8.86 8.96
CA PRO A 20 10.08 -8.12 8.20
C PRO A 20 11.52 -8.60 8.41
N GLY A 21 11.86 -8.98 9.66
CA GLY A 21 13.17 -9.49 10.03
C GLY A 21 13.46 -10.89 9.48
N ASP A 22 12.45 -11.74 9.35
CA ASP A 22 12.59 -13.09 8.80
C ASP A 22 12.91 -13.06 7.31
N VAL A 23 12.31 -12.12 6.57
CA VAL A 23 12.59 -11.92 5.15
C VAL A 23 13.98 -11.33 4.93
N ALA A 24 14.40 -10.37 5.77
CA ALA A 24 15.77 -9.86 5.76
C ALA A 24 16.81 -10.96 6.08
N ALA A 25 16.51 -11.82 7.05
CA ALA A 25 17.34 -12.98 7.37
C ALA A 25 17.39 -13.95 6.17
N LEU A 26 16.25 -14.25 5.54
CA LEU A 26 16.18 -15.10 4.35
C LEU A 26 17.07 -14.55 3.22
N GLU A 27 16.96 -13.26 2.90
CA GLU A 27 17.80 -12.62 1.88
C GLU A 27 19.30 -12.81 2.13
N SER A 28 19.73 -12.74 3.39
CA SER A 28 21.14 -12.88 3.76
C SER A 28 21.72 -14.27 3.46
N TYR A 29 20.87 -15.28 3.31
CA TYR A 29 21.25 -16.66 2.98
C TYR A 29 20.99 -17.03 1.52
N LEU A 30 20.28 -16.18 0.76
CA LEU A 30 19.98 -16.47 -0.64
C LEU A 30 21.21 -16.20 -1.53
N PRO A 31 21.50 -17.08 -2.51
CA PRO A 31 22.43 -16.76 -3.57
C PRO A 31 22.03 -15.44 -4.25
N PRO A 32 23.00 -14.64 -4.73
CA PRO A 32 22.71 -13.45 -5.52
C PRO A 32 21.83 -13.77 -6.73
N ASN A 33 20.90 -12.88 -7.06
CA ASN A 33 19.93 -13.00 -8.15
C ASN A 33 18.89 -14.12 -7.98
N SER A 34 18.67 -14.60 -6.75
CA SER A 34 17.56 -15.52 -6.47
C SER A 34 16.23 -14.80 -6.66
N ARG A 35 15.21 -15.51 -7.13
CA ARG A 35 13.87 -14.96 -7.28
C ARG A 35 13.17 -14.91 -5.92
N VAL A 36 12.84 -13.71 -5.45
CA VAL A 36 12.10 -13.49 -4.20
C VAL A 36 10.68 -13.03 -4.55
N LEU A 37 9.71 -13.66 -3.90
CA LEU A 37 8.30 -13.29 -3.96
C LEU A 37 7.79 -13.16 -2.53
N VAL A 38 7.23 -11.99 -2.20
CA VAL A 38 6.63 -11.73 -0.89
C VAL A 38 5.20 -11.26 -1.09
N GLY A 39 4.25 -11.84 -0.36
CA GLY A 39 2.88 -11.35 -0.31
C GLY A 39 2.71 -10.43 0.90
N LEU A 40 2.37 -9.17 0.66
CA LEU A 40 1.87 -8.27 1.70
C LEU A 40 0.38 -8.54 1.87
N ALA A 41 0.00 -9.23 2.93
CA ALA A 41 -1.39 -9.55 3.25
C ALA A 41 -1.99 -8.46 4.15
N PHE A 42 -3.09 -7.87 3.68
CA PHE A 42 -3.88 -6.88 4.39
C PHE A 42 -5.17 -7.51 4.95
N ALA A 43 -5.79 -6.85 5.92
CA ALA A 43 -7.04 -7.33 6.49
C ALA A 43 -8.21 -7.23 5.49
N GLU A 44 -8.18 -6.23 4.62
CA GLU A 44 -9.18 -5.97 3.60
C GLU A 44 -8.57 -5.25 2.40
N ARG A 45 -9.23 -5.35 1.25
CA ARG A 45 -8.86 -4.67 0.01
C ARG A 45 -9.57 -3.33 0.00
N TYR A 46 -8.93 -2.34 0.60
CA TYR A 46 -9.51 -1.02 0.83
C TYR A 46 -9.63 -0.21 -0.48
N ASP A 47 -10.50 0.79 -0.48
CA ASP A 47 -10.64 1.71 -1.61
C ASP A 47 -9.34 2.49 -1.84
N GLY A 48 -8.74 2.33 -3.02
CA GLY A 48 -7.42 2.89 -3.36
C GLY A 48 -6.26 1.89 -3.33
N PHE A 49 -6.51 0.63 -2.94
CA PHE A 49 -5.49 -0.41 -2.89
C PHE A 49 -4.71 -0.59 -4.20
N GLU A 50 -5.39 -0.60 -5.34
CA GLU A 50 -4.78 -0.70 -6.67
C GLU A 50 -3.94 0.53 -7.01
N GLU A 51 -4.41 1.71 -6.64
CA GLU A 51 -3.70 2.97 -6.87
C GLU A 51 -2.40 3.01 -6.06
N ASP A 52 -2.45 2.57 -4.81
CA ASP A 52 -1.27 2.41 -3.95
C ASP A 52 -0.30 1.35 -4.49
N CYS A 53 -0.81 0.26 -5.08
CA CYS A 53 0.03 -0.73 -5.76
C CYS A 53 0.77 -0.11 -6.97
N GLU A 54 0.10 0.73 -7.76
CA GLU A 54 0.73 1.42 -8.89
C GLU A 54 1.73 2.49 -8.43
N LEU A 55 1.44 3.21 -7.34
CA LEU A 55 2.39 4.15 -6.73
C LEU A 55 3.63 3.43 -6.19
N ALA A 56 3.43 2.28 -5.55
CA ALA A 56 4.51 1.44 -5.04
C ALA A 56 5.38 0.88 -6.17
N GLU A 57 4.76 0.42 -7.26
CA GLU A 57 5.45 0.01 -8.47
C GLU A 57 6.33 1.13 -9.03
N ALA A 58 5.79 2.34 -9.18
CA ALA A 58 6.53 3.49 -9.68
C ALA A 58 7.73 3.83 -8.77
N ALA A 59 7.52 3.89 -7.46
CA ALA A 59 8.56 4.21 -6.49
C ALA A 59 9.69 3.15 -6.44
N LEU A 60 9.35 1.87 -6.61
CA LEU A 60 10.35 0.80 -6.69
C LEU A 60 11.14 0.83 -8.01
N ARG A 61 10.52 1.21 -9.13
CA ARG A 61 11.22 1.38 -10.42
C ARG A 61 12.24 2.50 -10.40
N GLU A 62 12.05 3.52 -9.57
CA GLU A 62 13.02 4.60 -9.41
C GLU A 62 14.29 4.16 -8.66
N GLN A 63 14.28 2.98 -8.01
CA GLN A 63 15.42 2.49 -7.25
C GLN A 63 16.50 1.90 -8.16
N ALA A 64 17.59 2.63 -8.33
CA ALA A 64 18.74 2.16 -9.10
C ALA A 64 19.38 0.92 -8.45
N GLY A 65 19.42 -0.19 -9.19
CA GLY A 65 20.05 -1.45 -8.75
C GLY A 65 19.08 -2.50 -8.19
N LEU A 66 17.81 -2.16 -7.96
CA LEU A 66 16.77 -3.14 -7.70
C LEU A 66 16.40 -3.82 -9.03
N SER A 67 16.47 -5.15 -9.08
CA SER A 67 16.23 -5.91 -10.30
C SER A 67 14.93 -6.69 -10.20
N MET A 68 14.08 -6.53 -11.22
CA MET A 68 12.82 -7.24 -11.38
C MET A 68 13.05 -8.65 -11.94
N TRP A 69 12.04 -9.51 -11.83
CA TRP A 69 12.09 -10.78 -12.54
C TRP A 69 12.01 -10.54 -14.05
N PRO A 70 12.89 -11.17 -14.87
CA PRO A 70 12.89 -10.98 -16.32
C PRO A 70 11.55 -11.33 -16.99
N GLU A 71 10.79 -12.24 -16.41
CA GLU A 71 9.53 -12.73 -16.97
C GLU A 71 8.30 -11.90 -16.57
N LEU A 72 8.39 -11.13 -15.49
CA LEU A 72 7.24 -10.45 -14.88
C LEU A 72 7.22 -8.94 -15.16
N ASP A 73 8.39 -8.34 -15.45
CA ASP A 73 8.58 -6.90 -15.73
C ASP A 73 7.75 -5.99 -14.82
N ARG A 74 7.55 -6.37 -13.56
CA ARG A 74 6.85 -5.60 -12.52
C ARG A 74 7.38 -6.00 -11.15
N PHE A 75 7.45 -5.05 -10.22
CA PHE A 75 7.75 -5.32 -8.82
C PHE A 75 6.49 -5.61 -8.03
N ILE A 76 5.43 -4.81 -8.21
CA ILE A 76 4.19 -4.90 -7.47
C ILE A 76 3.05 -5.36 -8.37
N ILE A 77 2.31 -6.37 -7.90
CA ILE A 77 1.13 -6.87 -8.56
C ILE A 77 0.03 -7.10 -7.52
N PRO A 78 -1.13 -6.42 -7.62
CA PRO A 78 -2.26 -6.75 -6.76
C PRO A 78 -2.76 -8.16 -7.08
N ASP A 79 -3.27 -8.86 -6.06
CA ASP A 79 -3.76 -10.22 -6.26
C ASP A 79 -4.89 -10.26 -7.32
N PRO A 80 -4.76 -11.12 -8.35
CA PRO A 80 -5.69 -11.16 -9.47
C PRO A 80 -7.03 -11.80 -9.12
N ASP A 81 -7.09 -12.59 -8.04
CA ASP A 81 -8.30 -13.29 -7.61
C ASP A 81 -9.16 -12.42 -6.66
N GLY A 82 -8.73 -11.18 -6.39
CA GLY A 82 -9.47 -10.22 -5.59
C GLY A 82 -9.06 -10.18 -4.11
N GLU A 83 -8.11 -11.02 -3.71
CA GLU A 83 -7.65 -11.07 -2.32
C GLU A 83 -6.94 -9.76 -1.92
N PRO A 84 -6.94 -9.41 -0.62
CA PRO A 84 -6.27 -8.22 -0.10
C PRO A 84 -4.76 -8.44 0.02
N ILE A 85 -4.10 -8.84 -1.08
CA ILE A 85 -2.69 -9.19 -1.11
C ILE A 85 -1.98 -8.40 -2.22
N ALA A 86 -0.87 -7.75 -1.88
CA ALA A 86 0.03 -7.14 -2.84
C ALA A 86 1.28 -8.03 -2.98
N TRP A 87 1.49 -8.58 -4.17
CA TRP A 87 2.64 -9.41 -4.48
C TRP A 87 3.83 -8.55 -4.87
N VAL A 88 4.94 -8.72 -4.13
CA VAL A 88 6.21 -8.04 -4.35
C VAL A 88 7.20 -9.06 -4.93
N SER A 89 7.62 -8.85 -6.17
CA SER A 89 8.55 -9.74 -6.88
C SER A 89 9.83 -9.00 -7.26
N TYR A 90 10.98 -9.54 -6.86
CA TYR A 90 12.29 -8.94 -7.15
C TYR A 90 13.40 -9.99 -7.09
N GLN A 91 14.58 -9.65 -7.59
CA GLN A 91 15.77 -10.48 -7.49
C GLN A 91 16.56 -10.14 -6.23
N SER A 92 16.95 -11.16 -5.47
CA SER A 92 17.73 -11.00 -4.25
C SER A 92 19.08 -10.36 -4.57
N SER A 93 19.40 -9.33 -3.80
CA SER A 93 20.68 -8.64 -3.79
C SER A 93 20.83 -8.01 -2.39
N PRO A 94 22.05 -7.75 -1.90
CA PRO A 94 22.25 -7.44 -0.48
C PRO A 94 21.38 -6.26 -0.01
N VAL A 95 20.53 -6.52 1.00
CA VAL A 95 19.86 -5.50 1.83
C VAL A 95 18.77 -4.69 1.11
N TRP A 96 18.20 -5.17 0.01
CA TRP A 96 17.09 -4.46 -0.66
C TRP A 96 15.80 -4.50 0.14
N TRP A 97 15.56 -5.57 0.92
CA TRP A 97 14.31 -5.69 1.66
C TRP A 97 14.01 -4.51 2.59
N THR A 98 15.04 -3.95 3.24
CA THR A 98 14.87 -2.76 4.10
C THR A 98 14.36 -1.56 3.31
N ILE A 99 14.89 -1.33 2.11
CA ILE A 99 14.48 -0.21 1.25
C ILE A 99 13.08 -0.45 0.69
N ILE A 100 12.81 -1.68 0.25
CA ILE A 100 11.48 -2.11 -0.22
C ILE A 100 10.44 -1.87 0.88
N LEU A 101 10.71 -2.31 2.12
CA LEU A 101 9.83 -2.08 3.26
C LEU A 101 9.63 -0.61 3.59
N LEU A 102 10.66 0.23 3.45
CA LEU A 102 10.53 1.67 3.68
C LEU A 102 9.55 2.30 2.68
N ILE A 103 9.68 1.94 1.39
CA ILE A 103 8.84 2.45 0.31
C ILE A 103 7.41 1.95 0.47
N LEU A 104 7.24 0.63 0.63
CA LEU A 104 5.92 0.01 0.79
C LEU A 104 5.26 0.46 2.10
N GLY A 105 6.02 0.52 3.19
CA GLY A 105 5.54 1.07 4.45
C GLY A 105 5.08 2.51 4.31
N GLY A 106 5.84 3.37 3.62
CA GLY A 106 5.41 4.74 3.33
C GLY A 106 4.08 4.77 2.60
N ILE A 107 3.96 4.03 1.51
CA ILE A 107 2.80 4.11 0.61
C ILE A 107 1.56 3.44 1.21
N PHE A 108 1.69 2.28 1.85
CA PHE A 108 0.55 1.54 2.42
C PHE A 108 0.18 2.00 3.84
N ILE A 109 1.10 2.60 4.62
CA ILE A 109 0.80 3.08 5.99
C ILE A 109 0.31 4.54 5.98
N LEU A 110 0.78 5.39 5.06
CA LEU A 110 0.34 6.80 5.01
C LEU A 110 -1.19 6.96 4.82
N PRO A 111 -1.88 6.18 3.97
CA PRO A 111 -3.34 6.22 3.86
C PRO A 111 -4.02 5.84 5.17
N ILE A 112 -3.51 4.81 5.86
CA ILE A 112 -4.01 4.37 7.17
C ILE A 112 -3.85 5.48 8.21
N ILE A 113 -2.69 6.13 8.29
CA ILE A 113 -2.44 7.27 9.19
C ILE A 113 -3.17 8.54 8.73
N GLY A 114 -3.49 8.70 7.45
CA GLY A 114 -4.25 9.84 6.95
C GLY A 114 -5.72 9.79 7.37
N VAL A 115 -6.30 8.58 7.41
CA VAL A 115 -7.71 8.36 7.78
C VAL A 115 -7.89 8.23 9.30
N LEU A 116 -6.90 7.68 10.02
CA LEU A 116 -6.95 7.49 11.48
C LEU A 116 -7.32 8.77 12.27
N PRO A 117 -6.73 9.95 12.00
CA PRO A 117 -7.07 11.20 12.66
C PRO A 117 -8.51 11.61 12.41
N LEU A 118 -9.03 11.45 11.19
CA LEU A 118 -10.42 11.78 10.86
C LEU A 118 -11.40 10.84 11.57
N TRP A 119 -11.09 9.55 11.58
CA TRP A 119 -11.89 8.56 12.30
C TRP A 119 -11.88 8.79 13.82
N ILE A 120 -10.72 9.10 14.40
CA ILE A 120 -10.61 9.48 15.83
C ILE A 120 -11.41 10.75 16.13
N ILE A 121 -11.37 11.76 15.26
CA ILE A 121 -12.12 13.00 15.45
C ILE A 121 -13.63 12.72 15.44
N ASP A 122 -14.13 11.93 14.48
CA ASP A 122 -15.56 11.56 14.45
C ASP A 122 -15.96 10.67 15.64
N LEU A 123 -15.08 9.79 16.12
CA LEU A 123 -15.36 8.95 17.28
C LEU A 123 -15.40 9.75 18.60
N MET A 124 -14.48 10.71 18.75
CA MET A 124 -14.41 11.58 19.92
C MET A 124 -15.49 12.67 19.91
N PHE A 125 -15.92 13.09 18.72
CA PHE A 125 -16.92 14.13 18.52
C PHE A 125 -17.91 13.71 17.42
N PRO A 126 -18.88 12.83 17.73
CA PRO A 126 -19.87 12.38 16.77
C PRO A 126 -20.66 13.58 16.21
N GLY A 127 -20.68 13.74 14.87
CA GLY A 127 -21.32 14.87 14.20
C GLY A 127 -20.45 16.13 14.06
N PHE A 128 -19.15 16.03 14.34
CA PHE A 128 -18.21 17.16 14.19
C PHE A 128 -18.11 17.63 12.74
N MET A 129 -17.99 16.71 11.78
CA MET A 129 -17.95 17.05 10.35
C MET A 129 -19.26 17.73 9.90
N GLU A 130 -20.43 17.26 10.32
CA GLU A 130 -21.72 17.91 10.03
C GLU A 130 -21.80 19.33 10.63
N THR A 131 -21.28 19.50 11.84
CA THR A 131 -21.25 20.81 12.52
C THR A 131 -20.34 21.79 11.80
N ILE A 132 -19.13 21.38 11.39
CA ILE A 132 -18.23 22.21 10.58
C ILE A 132 -18.88 22.58 9.25
N THR A 133 -19.46 21.60 8.55
CA THR A 133 -20.10 21.83 7.25
C THR A 133 -21.25 22.82 7.39
N THR A 134 -22.04 22.71 8.46
CA THR A 134 -23.14 23.63 8.76
C THR A 134 -22.64 25.04 9.05
N ILE A 135 -21.60 25.19 9.87
CA ILE A 135 -21.00 26.49 10.21
C ILE A 135 -20.41 27.16 8.96
N VAL A 136 -19.64 26.44 8.15
CA VAL A 136 -19.04 26.96 6.91
C VAL A 136 -20.13 27.41 5.95
N THR A 137 -21.18 26.60 5.75
CA THR A 137 -22.32 26.95 4.90
C THR A 137 -23.03 28.21 5.40
N LEU A 138 -23.26 28.33 6.71
CA LEU A 138 -23.86 29.51 7.33
C LEU A 138 -23.02 30.78 7.16
N VAL A 139 -21.69 30.66 7.29
CA VAL A 139 -20.75 31.78 7.08
C VAL A 139 -20.74 32.21 5.62
N ILE A 140 -20.76 31.27 4.68
CA ILE A 140 -20.82 31.57 3.24
C ILE A 140 -22.14 32.25 2.90
N VAL A 141 -23.28 31.69 3.31
CA VAL A 141 -24.61 32.25 3.02
C VAL A 141 -24.78 33.62 3.70
N GLY A 142 -24.39 33.74 4.97
CA GLY A 142 -24.43 35.00 5.71
C GLY A 142 -23.48 36.06 5.13
N GLY A 143 -22.30 35.64 4.65
CA GLY A 143 -21.35 36.50 3.94
C GLY A 143 -21.94 37.01 2.61
N ILE A 144 -22.56 36.13 1.82
CA ILE A 144 -23.22 36.51 0.56
C ILE A 144 -24.36 37.50 0.82
N MET A 145 -25.18 37.28 1.86
CA MET A 145 -26.25 38.21 2.23
C MET A 145 -25.74 39.60 2.65
N LEU A 146 -24.56 39.69 3.28
CA LEU A 146 -23.93 40.97 3.64
C LEU A 146 -23.44 41.77 2.41
N PHE A 147 -23.17 41.11 1.29
CA PHE A 147 -22.74 41.74 0.04
C PHE A 147 -23.87 41.93 -0.98
N MET A 148 -25.11 41.54 -0.67
CA MET A 148 -26.26 41.90 -1.50
C MET A 148 -26.64 43.37 -1.27
N PRO A 149 -26.66 44.23 -2.32
CA PRO A 149 -27.19 45.58 -2.19
C PRO A 149 -28.69 45.52 -1.89
N LYS A 150 -29.14 46.36 -0.94
CA LYS A 150 -30.55 46.47 -0.52
C LYS A 150 -31.48 46.90 -1.66
#